data_AF-A0A848LR93-F1
#
_entry.id   AF-A0A848LR93-F1
#
_cell.length_a   1.000
_cell.length_b   1.000
_cell.length_c   1.000
_cell.angle_alpha   90.00
_cell.angle_beta   90.00
_cell.angle_gamma   90.00
#
_symmetry.space_group_name_H-M   'P 1'
#
loop_
_entity.id
_entity.type
_entity.pdbx_description
1 polymer ?
#
loop_
_entity_poly.entity_id
_entity_poly.type
_entity_poly.pdbx_seq_one_letter_code
_entity_poly.pdbx_strand_id
1 'polypeptide(L)'
;MPSPRPPRPGRPSRKRPSTSPTPVKAGASARGSTAGLLNLGERTSERLRAVGIPDEATLRAVGATDAYRRLKAAFPEQVSAVALYALHGALTNTHWNDFPPEVKAQMRARAEEAPPSSRRR
;
A
#
# COMPACT_ATOMS: atom_id res chain seq x y z
N MET A 1 45.37 -7.07 35.25
CA MET A 1 43.99 -7.46 34.89
C MET A 1 43.24 -6.22 34.39
N PRO A 2 42.93 -6.08 33.09
CA PRO A 2 42.13 -4.95 32.62
C PRO A 2 40.63 -5.24 32.76
N SER A 3 39.93 -4.44 33.55
CA SER A 3 38.47 -4.51 33.70
C SER A 3 37.75 -4.15 32.39
N PRO A 4 36.64 -4.83 32.04
CA PRO A 4 35.89 -4.55 30.83
C PRO A 4 35.13 -3.21 30.93
N ARG A 5 35.11 -2.47 29.82
CA ARG A 5 34.40 -1.19 29.68
C ARG A 5 32.87 -1.36 29.83
N PRO A 6 32.14 -0.37 30.39
CA PRO A 6 30.68 -0.41 30.43
C PRO A 6 30.06 -0.21 29.04
N PRO A 7 28.90 -0.81 28.75
CA PRO A 7 28.18 -0.58 27.50
C PRO A 7 27.55 0.83 27.49
N ARG A 8 27.60 1.49 26.34
CA ARG A 8 26.97 2.80 26.09
C ARG A 8 25.47 2.62 25.82
N PRO A 9 24.53 3.23 26.59
CA PRO A 9 23.14 3.32 26.15
C PRO A 9 22.94 4.67 25.47
N GLY A 10 22.95 4.67 24.14
CA GLY A 10 22.67 5.86 23.35
C GLY A 10 22.36 5.48 21.92
N ARG A 11 21.10 5.12 21.64
CA ARG A 11 20.62 4.95 20.27
C ARG A 11 19.35 5.77 20.04
N PRO A 12 19.45 7.09 19.80
CA PRO A 12 18.34 7.82 19.22
C PRO A 12 18.32 7.62 17.70
N SER A 13 17.13 7.79 17.14
CA SER A 13 16.85 7.95 15.71
C SER A 13 16.98 6.71 14.83
N ARG A 14 15.92 5.91 14.85
CA ARG A 14 15.53 5.02 13.74
C ARG A 14 15.18 5.88 12.52
N LYS A 15 16.18 6.43 11.83
CA LYS A 15 16.02 6.91 10.45
C LYS A 15 16.29 5.73 9.51
N ARG A 16 15.30 5.44 8.64
CA ARG A 16 15.31 4.77 7.31
C ARG A 16 14.10 3.83 7.16
N PRO A 17 13.46 3.77 5.97
CA PRO A 17 14.12 3.72 4.67
C PRO A 17 13.96 4.98 3.82
N SER A 18 15.09 5.40 3.24
CA SER A 18 15.11 6.06 1.96
C SER A 18 14.83 5.00 0.90
N THR A 19 13.65 5.06 0.30
CA THR A 19 13.39 4.52 -1.04
C THR A 19 12.87 5.68 -1.86
N SER A 20 13.79 6.43 -2.45
CA SER A 20 13.46 7.28 -3.60
C SER A 20 12.98 6.36 -4.74
N PRO A 21 11.88 6.66 -5.41
CA PRO A 21 11.82 6.53 -6.85
C PRO A 21 12.33 7.84 -7.46
N THR A 22 13.25 7.70 -8.40
CA THR A 22 13.76 8.73 -9.31
C THR A 22 12.62 9.46 -10.06
N PRO A 23 12.86 10.68 -10.55
CA PRO A 23 11.84 11.50 -11.18
C PRO A 23 11.67 11.08 -12.65
N VAL A 24 10.45 10.74 -13.07
CA VAL A 24 10.10 10.68 -14.49
C VAL A 24 9.34 11.96 -14.85
N LYS A 25 9.93 12.70 -15.79
CA LYS A 25 9.49 14.00 -16.26
C LYS A 25 8.50 13.81 -17.42
N ALA A 26 7.48 14.67 -17.41
CA ALA A 26 6.71 15.21 -18.53
C ALA A 26 5.73 14.29 -19.28
N GLY A 27 4.50 14.78 -19.36
CA GLY A 27 3.63 14.51 -20.51
C GLY A 27 2.16 14.36 -20.13
N ALA A 28 1.44 15.47 -20.17
CA ALA A 28 0.01 15.59 -20.44
C ALA A 28 -0.92 14.38 -20.16
N SER A 29 -1.90 14.65 -19.29
CA SER A 29 -3.27 14.14 -19.34
C SER A 29 -3.54 12.72 -18.80
N ALA A 30 -3.89 12.65 -17.52
CA ALA A 30 -5.12 12.00 -17.08
C ALA A 30 -5.40 12.42 -15.63
N ARG A 31 -6.41 13.29 -15.45
CA ARG A 31 -6.98 13.57 -14.13
C ARG A 31 -7.61 12.26 -13.62
N GLY A 32 -6.85 11.41 -12.92
CA GLY A 32 -7.39 10.19 -12.28
C GLY A 32 -6.53 8.93 -12.26
N SER A 33 -5.33 8.90 -12.84
CA SER A 33 -4.51 7.68 -12.85
C SER A 33 -4.01 7.29 -11.45
N THR A 34 -4.01 5.98 -11.13
CA THR A 34 -3.54 5.49 -9.82
C THR A 34 -2.07 5.78 -9.54
N ALA A 35 -1.28 6.13 -10.58
CA ALA A 35 0.14 6.47 -10.48
C ALA A 35 0.42 7.77 -9.72
N GLY A 36 -0.60 8.60 -9.49
CA GLY A 36 -0.51 9.82 -8.67
C GLY A 36 -0.96 9.64 -7.22
N LEU A 37 -1.43 8.45 -6.83
CA LEU A 37 -2.03 8.23 -5.51
C LEU A 37 -0.96 8.01 -4.44
N LEU A 38 -1.23 8.56 -3.25
CA LEU A 38 -0.37 8.36 -2.09
C LEU A 38 -0.17 6.86 -1.85
N ASN A 39 1.09 6.42 -1.73
CA ASN A 39 1.52 5.02 -1.54
C ASN A 39 1.52 4.11 -2.79
N LEU A 40 1.02 4.57 -3.94
CA LEU A 40 0.97 3.76 -5.16
C LEU A 40 2.00 4.29 -6.16
N GLY A 41 3.11 3.56 -6.30
CA GLY A 41 4.10 3.83 -7.35
C GLY A 41 3.65 3.38 -8.74
N GLU A 42 4.41 3.76 -9.75
CA GLU A 42 4.15 3.44 -11.16
C GLU A 42 3.99 1.92 -11.40
N ARG A 43 4.88 1.10 -10.81
CA ARG A 43 4.80 -0.37 -10.88
C ARG A 43 3.50 -0.95 -10.31
N THR A 44 3.01 -0.40 -9.20
CA THR A 44 1.75 -0.86 -8.60
C THR A 44 0.56 -0.43 -9.47
N SER A 45 0.66 0.75 -10.09
CA SER A 45 -0.36 1.26 -11.00
C SER A 45 -0.43 0.47 -12.31
N GLU A 46 0.71 0.04 -12.86
CA GLU A 46 0.75 -0.89 -13.99
C GLU A 46 0.03 -2.21 -13.64
N ARG A 47 0.29 -2.78 -12.47
CA ARG A 47 -0.36 -4.01 -12.02
C ARG A 47 -1.86 -3.80 -11.75
N LEU A 48 -2.24 -2.68 -11.16
CA LEU A 48 -3.63 -2.30 -10.95
C LEU A 48 -4.37 -2.22 -12.29
N ARG A 49 -3.76 -1.56 -13.28
CA ARG A 49 -4.29 -1.49 -14.64
C ARG A 49 -4.39 -2.87 -15.28
N ALA A 50 -3.41 -3.75 -15.06
CA ALA A 50 -3.45 -5.14 -15.56
C ALA A 50 -4.60 -5.96 -14.95
N VAL A 51 -5.04 -5.66 -13.72
CA VAL A 51 -6.22 -6.30 -13.09
C VAL A 51 -7.54 -5.54 -13.32
N GLY A 52 -7.54 -4.57 -14.24
CA GLY A 52 -8.73 -3.81 -14.63
C GLY A 52 -9.05 -2.64 -13.68
N ILE A 53 -8.06 -2.08 -12.98
CA ILE A 53 -8.19 -0.90 -12.11
C ILE A 53 -7.24 0.19 -12.60
N PRO A 54 -7.57 0.92 -13.68
CA PRO A 54 -6.69 1.93 -14.26
C PRO A 54 -6.64 3.26 -13.48
N ASP A 55 -7.66 3.57 -12.68
CA ASP A 55 -7.87 4.89 -12.05
C ASP A 55 -8.44 4.79 -10.63
N GLU A 56 -8.34 5.91 -9.89
CA GLU A 56 -8.86 6.02 -8.51
C GLU A 56 -10.36 5.76 -8.47
N ALA A 57 -11.12 6.23 -9.46
CA ALA A 57 -12.57 6.04 -9.51
C ALA A 57 -12.93 4.55 -9.54
N THR A 58 -12.26 3.77 -10.40
CA THR A 58 -12.41 2.32 -10.44
C THR A 58 -11.94 1.67 -9.12
N LEU A 59 -10.82 2.12 -8.55
CA LEU A 59 -10.32 1.62 -7.27
C LEU A 59 -11.33 1.86 -6.13
N ARG A 60 -11.99 3.02 -6.12
CA ARG A 60 -13.00 3.38 -5.12
C ARG A 60 -14.30 2.61 -5.31
N ALA A 61 -14.70 2.36 -6.56
CA ALA A 61 -15.88 1.57 -6.89
C ALA A 61 -15.71 0.08 -6.53
N VAL A 62 -14.52 -0.48 -6.78
CA VAL A 62 -14.17 -1.87 -6.43
C VAL A 62 -13.86 -2.00 -4.93
N GLY A 63 -13.18 -1.02 -4.35
CA GLY A 63 -12.68 -1.01 -2.98
C GLY A 63 -11.27 -1.61 -2.85
N ALA A 64 -10.54 -1.17 -1.81
CA ALA A 64 -9.17 -1.62 -1.55
C ALA A 64 -9.05 -3.15 -1.37
N THR A 65 -10.05 -3.76 -0.76
CA THR A 65 -10.09 -5.19 -0.45
C THR A 65 -10.20 -6.06 -1.71
N ASP A 66 -11.17 -5.77 -2.58
CA ASP A 66 -11.34 -6.50 -3.84
C ASP A 66 -10.22 -6.19 -4.83
N ALA A 67 -9.73 -4.95 -4.87
CA ALA A 67 -8.54 -4.59 -5.63
C ALA A 67 -7.33 -5.43 -5.19
N TYR A 68 -7.12 -5.57 -3.88
CA TYR A 68 -6.07 -6.42 -3.32
C TYR A 68 -6.23 -7.89 -3.71
N ARG A 69 -7.46 -8.43 -3.66
CA ARG A 69 -7.73 -9.82 -4.06
C ARG A 69 -7.43 -10.08 -5.53
N ARG A 70 -7.84 -9.17 -6.43
CA ARG A 70 -7.53 -9.25 -7.86
C ARG A 70 -6.03 -9.18 -8.12
N LEU A 71 -5.35 -8.24 -7.44
CA LEU A 71 -3.89 -8.13 -7.48
C LEU A 71 -3.21 -9.40 -6.97
N LYS A 72 -3.66 -9.97 -5.86
CA LYS A 72 -3.09 -11.20 -5.25
C LYS A 72 -3.32 -12.42 -6.13
N ALA A 73 -4.44 -12.48 -6.85
CA ALA A 73 -4.72 -13.53 -7.82
C ALA A 73 -3.83 -13.44 -9.06
N ALA A 74 -3.57 -12.22 -9.58
CA ALA A 74 -2.74 -12.01 -10.76
C ALA A 74 -1.22 -12.01 -10.45
N PHE A 75 -0.82 -11.51 -9.28
CA PHE A 75 0.57 -11.28 -8.89
C PHE A 75 0.85 -11.73 -7.44
N PRO A 76 0.66 -13.00 -7.09
CA PRO A 76 0.78 -13.50 -5.72
C PRO A 76 2.17 -13.26 -5.09
N GLU A 77 3.24 -13.33 -5.89
CA GLU A 77 4.62 -13.10 -5.42
C GLU A 77 4.92 -11.62 -5.11
N GLN A 78 4.20 -10.71 -5.75
CA GLN A 78 4.47 -9.26 -5.67
C GLN A 78 3.46 -8.54 -4.75
N VAL A 79 2.35 -9.20 -4.42
CA VAL A 79 1.23 -8.62 -3.69
C VAL A 79 1.17 -9.20 -2.29
N SER A 80 1.78 -8.48 -1.36
CA SER A 80 1.73 -8.76 0.07
C SER A 80 0.68 -7.91 0.78
N ALA A 81 0.44 -8.15 2.07
CA ALA A 81 -0.46 -7.32 2.86
C ALA A 81 -0.10 -5.82 2.88
N VAL A 82 1.13 -5.43 2.51
CA VAL A 82 1.51 -4.03 2.33
C VAL A 82 0.75 -3.38 1.16
N ALA A 83 0.47 -4.14 0.09
CA ALA A 83 -0.31 -3.66 -1.04
C ALA A 83 -1.74 -3.29 -0.61
N LEU A 84 -2.37 -4.10 0.25
CA LEU A 84 -3.68 -3.78 0.83
C LEU A 84 -3.67 -2.43 1.56
N TYR A 85 -2.64 -2.18 2.38
CA TYR A 85 -2.52 -0.93 3.11
C TYR A 85 -2.23 0.26 2.19
N ALA A 86 -1.46 0.04 1.13
CA ALA A 86 -1.19 1.07 0.13
C ALA A 86 -2.46 1.44 -0.62
N LEU A 87 -3.30 0.47 -1.00
CA LEU A 87 -4.59 0.71 -1.66
C LEU A 87 -5.57 1.44 -0.74
N HIS A 88 -5.65 1.04 0.53
CA HIS A 88 -6.49 1.73 1.50
C HIS A 88 -5.98 3.14 1.79
N GLY A 89 -4.65 3.29 1.95
CA GLY A 89 -3.98 4.57 2.15
C GLY A 89 -4.16 5.52 0.97
N ALA A 90 -4.17 5.00 -0.26
CA ALA A 90 -4.46 5.77 -1.46
C ALA A 90 -5.88 6.35 -1.43
N LEU A 91 -6.88 5.56 -1.00
CA LEU A 91 -8.27 6.01 -0.91
C LEU A 91 -8.54 6.96 0.26
N THR A 92 -7.80 6.79 1.36
CA THR A 92 -7.93 7.60 2.59
C THR A 92 -6.93 8.74 2.66
N ASN A 93 -6.12 8.92 1.62
CA ASN A 93 -5.00 9.85 1.58
C ASN A 93 -4.07 9.76 2.81
N THR A 94 -3.88 8.54 3.33
CA THR A 94 -3.10 8.25 4.54
C THR A 94 -1.89 7.38 4.17
N HIS A 95 -0.70 7.71 4.68
CA HIS A 95 0.49 6.90 4.37
C HIS A 95 0.42 5.54 5.08
N TRP A 96 0.70 4.44 4.38
CA TRP A 96 0.52 3.08 4.93
C TRP A 96 1.34 2.81 6.22
N ASN A 97 2.45 3.52 6.39
CA ASN A 97 3.30 3.41 7.57
C ASN A 97 2.68 4.09 8.82
N ASP A 98 1.75 5.01 8.61
CA ASP A 98 1.08 5.77 9.68
C ASP A 98 0.00 4.95 10.40
N PHE A 99 -0.53 3.90 9.73
CA PHE A 99 -1.54 3.05 10.35
C PHE A 99 -0.98 2.28 11.56
N PRO A 100 -1.67 2.34 12.72
CA PRO A 100 -1.32 1.53 13.87
C PRO A 100 -1.48 0.03 13.58
N PRO A 101 -0.78 -0.84 14.32
CA PRO A 101 -0.79 -2.28 14.07
C PRO A 101 -2.19 -2.90 14.18
N GLU A 102 -3.06 -2.36 15.04
CA GLU A 102 -4.44 -2.80 15.17
C GLU A 102 -5.27 -2.56 13.91
N VAL A 103 -5.14 -1.39 13.29
CA VAL A 103 -5.80 -1.04 12.03
C VAL A 103 -5.32 -1.95 10.90
N LYS A 104 -4.00 -2.19 10.84
CA LYS A 104 -3.39 -3.13 9.88
C LYS A 104 -3.95 -4.56 10.04
N ALA A 105 -4.13 -5.02 11.28
CA ALA A 105 -4.73 -6.32 11.58
C ALA A 105 -6.19 -6.39 11.14
N GLN A 106 -7.00 -5.37 11.45
CA GLN A 106 -8.39 -5.28 10.99
C GLN A 106 -8.51 -5.29 9.46
N MET A 107 -7.62 -4.56 8.76
CA MET A 107 -7.61 -4.57 7.29
C MET A 107 -7.30 -5.95 6.73
N ARG A 108 -6.28 -6.64 7.28
CA ARG A 108 -5.98 -8.03 6.88
C ARG A 108 -7.17 -8.94 7.12
N ALA A 109 -7.80 -8.86 8.30
CA ALA A 109 -8.98 -9.64 8.61
C ALA A 109 -10.09 -9.39 7.57
N ARG A 110 -10.39 -8.13 7.24
CA ARG A 110 -11.37 -7.78 6.20
C ARG A 110 -11.00 -8.25 4.79
N ALA A 111 -9.71 -8.43 4.49
CA ALA A 111 -9.26 -8.91 3.19
C ALA A 111 -9.31 -10.42 3.05
N GLU A 112 -9.19 -11.13 4.16
CA GLU A 112 -9.34 -12.59 4.23
C GLU A 112 -10.82 -12.98 4.45
N GLU A 113 -11.61 -12.14 5.12
CA GLU A 113 -13.07 -12.24 5.12
C GLU A 113 -13.55 -12.00 3.68
N ALA A 114 -14.15 -13.05 3.10
CA ALA A 114 -14.84 -12.95 1.82
C ALA A 114 -15.83 -11.77 1.88
N PRO A 115 -15.96 -10.96 0.81
CA PRO A 115 -16.79 -9.78 0.85
C PRO A 115 -18.18 -10.18 1.35
N PRO A 116 -18.77 -9.43 2.31
CA PRO A 116 -20.18 -9.63 2.61
C PRO A 116 -20.87 -9.41 1.27
N SER A 117 -21.40 -10.49 0.70
CA SER A 117 -22.03 -10.47 -0.61
C SER A 117 -23.02 -9.34 -0.55
N SER A 118 -22.73 -8.22 -1.23
CA SER A 118 -23.52 -7.00 -1.13
C SER A 118 -24.94 -7.41 -1.42
N ARG A 119 -25.76 -7.51 -0.36
CA ARG A 119 -27.11 -7.98 -0.45
C ARG A 119 -27.84 -6.89 -1.22
N ARG A 120 -27.95 -7.17 -2.51
CA ARG A 120 -28.80 -6.54 -3.53
C ARG A 120 -30.03 -5.94 -2.85
N ARG A 121 -30.22 -4.63 -3.00
CA ARG A 121 -31.53 -4.01 -2.80
C ARG A 121 -31.70 -2.84 -3.75
#